data_AF-A0A8H6VCB5-F1
#
_entry.id   AF-A0A8H6VCB5-F1
#
_cell.length_a   1.000
_cell.length_b   1.000
_cell.length_c   1.000
_cell.angle_alpha   90.00
_cell.angle_beta   90.00
_cell.angle_gamma   90.00
#
_symmetry.space_group_name_H-M   'P 1'
#
loop_
_entity.id
_entity.type
_entity.pdbx_description
1 polymer ?
#
loop_
_entity_poly.entity_id
_entity_poly.type
_entity_poly.pdbx_seq_one_letter_code
_entity_poly.pdbx_strand_id
1 'polypeptide(L)'
;MGYSYDSNPHVGAVPDSEGQFILAGLNGHGMPVVWLAAEGLARMVGEGAGFEETGMPRLFKTTKERIERAQGGKEEDGDILGTGSFFATKQ
;
A
#
# COMPACT_ATOMS: atom_id res chain seq x y z
N MET A 1 4.58 6.38 -13.81
CA MET A 1 3.90 6.61 -12.51
C MET A 1 4.02 5.35 -11.68
N GLY A 2 4.13 5.45 -10.36
CA GLY A 2 4.15 4.28 -9.48
C GLY A 2 2.74 3.81 -9.21
N TYR A 3 2.26 2.83 -9.97
CA TYR A 3 0.94 2.23 -9.81
C TYR A 3 0.98 1.02 -8.89
N SER A 4 0.00 0.89 -8.01
CA SER A 4 -0.28 -0.37 -7.32
C SER A 4 -1.30 -1.19 -8.11
N TYR A 5 -1.28 -2.50 -7.87
CA TYR A 5 -2.15 -3.45 -8.55
C TYR A 5 -3.64 -3.25 -8.20
N ASP A 6 -3.92 -2.76 -6.99
CA ASP A 6 -5.24 -2.71 -6.37
C ASP A 6 -5.72 -1.27 -6.07
N SER A 7 -5.15 -0.29 -6.78
CA SER A 7 -5.40 1.16 -6.63
C SER A 7 -5.15 1.76 -5.24
N ASN A 8 -4.64 0.99 -4.29
CA ASN A 8 -4.32 1.49 -2.95
C ASN A 8 -2.80 1.63 -2.77
N PRO A 9 -2.33 2.71 -2.13
CA PRO A 9 -0.94 2.81 -1.72
C PRO A 9 -0.46 1.60 -0.91
N HIS A 10 0.84 1.36 -0.97
CA HIS A 10 1.55 0.47 -0.07
C HIS A 10 2.30 1.31 0.96
N VAL A 11 1.84 1.28 2.21
CA VAL A 11 2.44 1.99 3.34
C VAL A 11 2.62 1.03 4.52
N GLY A 12 3.78 1.09 5.17
CA GLY A 12 4.07 0.35 6.40
C GLY A 12 5.23 -0.64 6.28
N ALA A 13 5.31 -1.59 7.21
CA ALA A 13 6.32 -2.64 7.20
C ALA A 13 6.11 -3.59 6.01
N VAL A 14 7.21 -4.05 5.41
CA VAL A 14 7.17 -5.08 4.37
C VAL A 14 7.02 -6.44 5.05
N PRO A 15 5.96 -7.22 4.74
CA PRO A 15 5.79 -8.57 5.27
C PRO A 15 7.01 -9.44 5.01
N ASP A 16 7.37 -10.28 5.98
CA ASP A 16 8.52 -11.20 5.91
C ASP A 16 9.90 -10.52 5.75
N SER A 17 9.99 -9.19 5.87
CA SER A 17 11.24 -8.42 5.84
C SER A 17 11.37 -7.49 7.06
N GLU A 18 12.11 -7.94 8.07
CA GLU A 18 12.33 -7.16 9.29
C GLU A 18 13.12 -5.87 9.02
N GLY A 19 12.67 -4.76 9.61
CA GLY A 19 13.30 -3.44 9.46
C GLY A 19 13.09 -2.76 8.10
N GLN A 20 12.38 -3.41 7.17
CA GLN A 20 12.08 -2.84 5.86
C GLN A 20 10.68 -2.22 5.83
N PHE A 21 10.60 -1.01 5.28
CA PHE A 21 9.38 -0.23 5.17
C PHE A 21 9.13 0.20 3.73
N ILE A 22 7.87 0.39 3.36
CA ILE A 22 7.44 0.82 2.02
C ILE A 22 6.51 2.04 2.12
N LEU A 23 6.67 2.95 1.16
CA LEU A 23 5.76 4.05 0.84
C LEU A 23 5.77 4.22 -0.67
N ALA A 24 4.87 3.52 -1.35
CA ALA A 24 4.84 3.45 -2.82
C ALA A 24 3.41 3.25 -3.34
N GLY A 25 3.23 3.26 -4.67
CA GLY A 25 1.93 3.01 -5.29
C GLY A 25 0.91 4.15 -5.10
N LEU A 26 1.37 5.41 -5.16
CA LEU A 26 0.53 6.59 -4.92
C LEU A 26 -0.37 7.00 -6.11
N ASN A 27 -0.41 6.21 -7.19
CA ASN A 27 -1.49 6.19 -8.20
C ASN A 27 -1.88 7.56 -8.79
N GLY A 28 -0.91 8.38 -9.15
CA GLY A 28 -1.15 9.70 -9.79
C GLY A 28 -1.69 10.79 -8.85
N HIS A 29 -1.98 10.46 -7.59
CA HIS A 29 -2.48 11.37 -6.55
C HIS A 29 -1.54 11.41 -5.34
N GLY A 30 -0.22 11.39 -5.59
CA GLY A 30 0.76 11.32 -4.52
C GLY A 30 0.84 12.55 -3.64
N MET A 31 0.67 13.76 -4.19
CA MET A 31 0.76 15.00 -3.42
C MET A 31 -0.20 15.07 -2.22
N PRO A 32 -1.51 14.78 -2.34
CA PRO A 32 -2.41 14.79 -1.18
C PRO A 32 -2.19 13.63 -0.20
N VAL A 33 -1.61 12.52 -0.65
CA VAL A 33 -1.47 11.30 0.16
C VAL A 33 -0.14 11.23 0.91
N VAL A 34 0.95 11.68 0.27
CA VAL A 34 2.33 11.43 0.72
C VAL A 34 2.63 12.06 2.08
N TRP A 35 2.07 13.24 2.38
CA TRP A 35 2.40 13.98 3.59
C TRP A 35 2.06 13.20 4.86
N LEU A 36 0.78 12.87 5.05
CA LEU A 36 0.31 12.14 6.23
C LEU A 36 0.75 10.67 6.22
N ALA A 37 0.90 10.07 5.03
CA ALA A 37 1.42 8.71 4.93
C ALA A 37 2.89 8.62 5.39
N ALA A 38 3.71 9.61 5.02
CA ALA A 38 5.10 9.67 5.43
C ALA A 38 5.25 9.97 6.93
N GLU A 39 4.40 10.84 7.48
CA GLU A 39 4.33 11.06 8.93
C GLU A 39 3.97 9.77 9.70
N GLY A 40 2.92 9.06 9.25
CA GLY A 40 2.54 7.78 9.83
C GLY A 40 3.67 6.75 9.77
N LEU A 41 4.35 6.65 8.62
CA LEU A 41 5.50 5.77 8.47
C LEU A 41 6.68 6.16 9.38
N ALA A 42 6.97 7.46 9.51
CA ALA A 42 8.04 7.95 10.38
C ALA A 42 7.78 7.57 11.85
N ARG A 43 6.53 7.62 12.31
CA ARG A 43 6.14 7.13 13.64
C ARG A 43 6.35 5.63 13.79
N MET A 44 6.04 4.83 12.75
CA MET A 44 6.34 3.39 12.77
C MET A 44 7.84 3.11 12.89
N VAL A 45 8.67 3.84 12.15
CA VAL A 45 10.13 3.65 12.13
C VAL A 45 10.80 4.19 13.41
N GLY A 46 10.42 5.38 13.86
CA GLY A 46 11.09 6.07 14.96
C GLY A 46 10.56 5.74 16.35
N GLU A 47 9.24 5.50 16.47
CA GLU A 47 8.57 5.27 17.76
C GLU A 47 8.16 3.79 17.95
N GLY A 48 8.28 2.97 16.91
CA GLY A 48 7.81 1.58 16.93
C GLY A 48 6.29 1.44 16.93
N ALA A 49 5.57 2.49 16.51
CA ALA A 49 4.12 2.48 16.45
C ALA A 49 3.62 1.42 15.47
N GLY A 50 2.53 0.73 15.83
CA GLY A 50 1.80 -0.14 14.91
C GLY A 50 1.09 0.67 13.82
N PHE A 51 0.84 0.04 12.67
CA PHE A 51 0.14 0.70 11.56
C PHE A 51 -1.21 1.30 11.99
N GLU A 52 -1.98 0.58 12.80
CA GLU A 52 -3.33 1.04 13.22
C GLU A 52 -3.29 2.28 14.13
N GLU A 53 -2.15 2.54 14.79
CA GLU A 53 -1.94 3.71 15.67
C GLU A 53 -1.60 4.98 14.88
N THR A 54 -1.31 4.84 13.58
CA THR A 54 -0.99 5.96 12.70
C THR A 54 -2.22 6.74 12.23
N GLY A 55 -3.42 6.13 12.30
CA GLY A 55 -4.66 6.69 11.76
C GLY A 55 -4.76 6.68 10.24
N MET A 56 -3.80 6.07 9.54
CA MET A 56 -3.87 5.89 8.08
C MET A 56 -5.04 4.97 7.69
N PRO A 57 -5.65 5.16 6.50
CA PRO A 57 -6.67 4.25 6.00
C PRO A 57 -6.16 2.80 5.99
N ARG A 58 -6.97 1.88 6.53
CA ARG A 58 -6.66 0.44 6.58
C ARG A 58 -6.21 -0.12 5.22
N LEU A 59 -6.78 0.39 4.13
CA LEU A 59 -6.47 -0.05 2.77
C LEU A 59 -5.03 0.28 2.33
N PHE A 60 -4.36 1.23 2.98
CA PHE A 60 -2.97 1.59 2.66
C PHE A 60 -1.97 0.59 3.23
N LYS A 61 -2.38 -0.20 4.23
CA LYS A 61 -1.52 -1.17 4.90
C LYS A 61 -0.99 -2.17 3.89
N THR A 62 0.33 -2.31 3.83
CA THR A 62 0.95 -3.39 3.06
C THR A 62 0.73 -4.71 3.77
N THR A 63 0.18 -5.68 3.05
CA THR A 63 0.00 -7.04 3.55
C THR A 63 0.56 -8.05 2.56
N LYS A 64 0.81 -9.27 3.04
CA LYS A 64 1.36 -10.34 2.23
C LYS A 64 0.42 -10.69 1.07
N GLU A 65 -0.88 -10.74 1.34
CA GLU A 65 -1.91 -11.06 0.36
C GLU A 65 -1.95 -10.03 -0.78
N ARG A 66 -1.74 -8.74 -0.48
CA ARG A 66 -1.70 -7.68 -1.50
C ARG A 66 -0.48 -7.84 -2.41
N ILE A 67 0.68 -8.17 -1.83
CA ILE A 67 1.92 -8.41 -2.58
C ILE A 67 1.80 -9.66 -3.44
N GLU A 68 1.37 -10.78 -2.87
CA GLU A 68 1.22 -12.05 -3.58
C GLU A 68 0.21 -11.92 -4.73
N ARG A 69 -0.88 -11.17 -4.52
CA ARG A 69 -1.84 -10.87 -5.58
C ARG A 69 -1.22 -10.04 -6.70
N ALA A 70 -0.45 -9.01 -6.37
CA ALA A 70 0.23 -8.19 -7.39
C ALA A 70 1.28 -8.99 -8.18
N GLN A 71 1.95 -9.96 -7.53
CA GLN A 71 2.95 -10.81 -8.18
C GLN A 71 2.34 -11.94 -9.03
N GLY A 72 1.24 -12.54 -8.57
CA GLY A 72 0.57 -13.65 -9.26
C GLY A 72 -0.54 -13.22 -10.23
N GLY A 73 -0.97 -11.97 -10.17
CA GLY A 73 -2.01 -11.41 -11.03
C GLY A 73 -1.51 -11.08 -12.43
N LYS A 74 -2.42 -11.02 -13.40
CA LYS A 74 -2.11 -10.56 -14.75
C LYS A 74 -2.34 -9.06 -14.85
N GLU A 75 -1.67 -8.41 -15.80
CA GLU A 75 -1.84 -6.97 -16.05
C GLU A 75 -3.31 -6.60 -16.36
N GLU A 76 -4.02 -7.45 -17.12
CA GLU A 76 -5.44 -7.30 -17.47
C GLU A 76 -6.40 -7.33 -16.26
N ASP A 77 -5.96 -7.90 -15.14
CA ASP A 77 -6.72 -8.04 -13.90
C ASP A 77 -6.43 -6.90 -12.91
N GLY A 78 -5.45 -6.05 -13.20
CA GLY A 78 -5.11 -4.88 -12.38
C GLY A 78 -6.21 -3.81 -12.41
N ASP A 79 -6.34 -3.06 -11.33
CA ASP A 79 -7.42 -2.07 -11.21
C ASP A 79 -7.17 -0.81 -12.05
N ILE A 80 -5.92 -0.32 -12.10
CA ILE A 80 -5.57 0.91 -12.85
C ILE A 80 -5.20 0.65 -14.31
N LEU A 81 -4.37 -0.37 -14.55
CA LEU A 81 -3.83 -0.66 -15.88
C LEU A 81 -4.61 -1.76 -16.62
N GLY A 82 -5.47 -2.49 -15.91
CA GLY A 82 -6.26 -3.58 -16.45
C GLY A 82 -7.73 -3.22 -16.63
N THR A 83 -8.59 -4.23 -16.51
CA THR A 83 -10.05 -4.11 -16.72
C THR A 83 -10.81 -3.73 -15.45
N GLY A 84 -10.17 -3.73 -14.27
CA GLY A 84 -10.83 -3.48 -12.98
C GLY A 84 -11.93 -4.50 -12.64
N SER A 85 -11.98 -5.64 -13.34
CA SER A 85 -13.04 -6.64 -13.17
C SER A 85 -12.92 -7.45 -11.87
N PHE A 86 -11.84 -7.24 -11.09
CA PHE A 86 -11.61 -7.83 -9.78
C PHE A 86 -11.65 -6.78 -8.67
N PHE A 87 -12.56 -6.94 -7.70
CA PHE A 87 -12.61 -6.07 -6.53
C PHE A 87 -11.33 -6.18 -5.69
N ALA A 88 -10.60 -5.07 -5.62
CA ALA A 88 -9.26 -4.91 -5.05
C ALA A 88 -9.09 -5.38 -3.59
N THR A 89 -10.15 -5.36 -2.77
CA THR A 89 -10.04 -5.66 -1.33
C THR A 89 -11.35 -6.26 -0.82
N LYS A 90 -11.29 -7.39 -0.10
CA LYS A 90 -12.43 -7.85 0.71
C LYS A 90 -12.73 -6.74 1.72
N GLN A 91 -13.95 -6.21 1.68
CA GLN A 91 -14.44 -5.21 2.64
C GLN A 91 -14.30 -5.73 4.07
#